data_AF-A0A397L8J6-F1
#
_entry.id   AF-A0A397L8J6-F1
#
_cell.length_a   1.000
_cell.length_b   1.000
_cell.length_c   1.000
_cell.angle_alpha   90.00
_cell.angle_beta   90.00
_cell.angle_gamma   90.00
#
_symmetry.space_group_name_H-M   'P 1'
#
loop_
_entity.id
_entity.type
_entity.pdbx_description
1 polymer ?
#
loop_
_entity_poly.entity_id
_entity_poly.type
_entity_poly.pdbx_seq_one_letter_code
_entity_poly.pdbx_strand_id
1 'polypeptide(L)'
;MSRRWSLRGKEIAVDDEDVVPAGLPERLFATDRFPCERINMYSTIDFLLCVRDALNGTEEMAMLLRSCFGTLFRFPVRRVLMGKVIHGMLTRQVLTKKKYELWPVFGGNPFRFSLVEFGEVTGLPCDEFEEGYSIDYELPATEENYAYWERLIGPDRDATIADLVAMVLGDTGMPASRKLRLCLIIIVDGVLVPTSQIQKPSLKHVNLVKNIKNFLAFQWGRESFAWAIRTMKPCPKKLRQKTLRILGFPLALQLVAFELIPHMQG
;
A
#
# COMPACT_ATOMS: atom_id res chain seq x y z
N MET A 1 -59.90 -3.62 -10.97
CA MET A 1 -60.74 -3.36 -9.77
C MET A 1 -60.87 -4.65 -8.97
N SER A 2 -60.10 -4.80 -7.90
CA SER A 2 -60.37 -5.78 -6.84
C SER A 2 -59.81 -5.18 -5.55
N ARG A 3 -60.70 -4.89 -4.60
CA ARG A 3 -60.37 -4.27 -3.32
C ARG A 3 -60.17 -5.39 -2.30
N ARG A 4 -59.04 -5.40 -1.59
CA ARG A 4 -58.86 -6.23 -0.39
C ARG A 4 -58.49 -5.30 0.77
N TRP A 5 -59.41 -5.16 1.72
CA TRP A 5 -59.21 -4.38 2.94
C TRP A 5 -58.63 -5.31 4.01
N SER A 6 -57.57 -4.87 4.69
CA SER A 6 -56.99 -5.55 5.88
C SER A 6 -57.44 -4.82 7.15
N LEU A 7 -57.95 -5.58 8.13
CA LEU A 7 -58.40 -5.12 9.44
C LEU A 7 -57.22 -4.79 10.37
N ARG A 8 -56.46 -3.74 10.01
CA ARG A 8 -55.62 -2.92 10.91
C ARG A 8 -55.03 -1.80 10.07
N GLY A 9 -55.39 -0.56 10.38
CA GLY A 9 -54.96 0.63 9.65
C GLY A 9 -53.46 0.92 9.82
N LYS A 10 -52.63 0.28 9.00
CA LYS A 10 -51.27 0.71 8.70
C LYS A 10 -51.02 0.47 7.21
N GLU A 11 -50.71 1.55 6.50
CA GLU A 11 -50.09 1.48 5.17
C GLU A 11 -48.80 0.66 5.29
N ILE A 12 -48.73 -0.41 4.49
CA ILE A 12 -47.47 -1.08 4.20
C ILE A 12 -46.86 -0.23 3.08
N ALA A 13 -45.77 0.46 3.38
CA ALA A 13 -44.93 1.06 2.36
C ALA A 13 -44.57 -0.06 1.37
N VAL A 14 -44.97 0.11 0.13
CA VAL A 14 -44.52 -0.73 -0.98
C VAL A 14 -43.02 -0.53 -1.03
N ASP A 15 -42.27 -1.62 -0.82
CA ASP A 15 -40.82 -1.63 -1.06
C ASP A 15 -40.59 -1.03 -2.45
N ASP A 16 -39.86 0.07 -2.51
CA ASP A 16 -39.32 0.61 -3.76
C ASP A 16 -38.52 -0.53 -4.40
N GLU A 17 -39.02 -1.05 -5.52
CA GLU A 17 -38.26 -1.90 -6.40
C GLU A 17 -36.94 -1.19 -6.70
N ASP A 18 -35.80 -1.78 -6.31
CA ASP A 18 -34.47 -1.33 -6.69
C ASP A 18 -34.38 -1.40 -8.23
N VAL A 19 -34.72 -0.28 -8.88
CA VAL A 19 -34.53 -0.07 -10.30
C VAL A 19 -33.03 -0.10 -10.57
N VAL A 20 -32.54 -1.24 -11.04
CA VAL A 20 -31.18 -1.36 -11.58
C VAL A 20 -31.08 -0.34 -12.73
N PRO A 21 -30.21 0.69 -12.65
CA PRO A 21 -30.14 1.69 -13.71
C PRO A 21 -29.67 1.00 -14.98
N ALA A 22 -30.43 1.16 -16.07
CA ALA A 22 -30.11 0.62 -17.40
C ALA A 22 -28.87 1.26 -18.08
N GLY A 23 -28.06 2.01 -17.32
CA GLY A 23 -26.89 2.74 -17.78
C GLY A 23 -25.58 2.12 -17.29
N LEU A 24 -24.52 2.29 -18.06
CA LEU A 24 -23.16 1.94 -17.62
C LEU A 24 -22.79 2.75 -16.36
N PRO A 25 -22.03 2.17 -15.41
CA PRO A 25 -21.57 2.90 -14.23
C PRO A 25 -20.86 4.20 -14.57
N GLU A 26 -21.13 5.25 -13.79
CA GLU A 26 -20.55 6.57 -14.01
C GLU A 26 -19.01 6.51 -13.90
N ARG A 27 -18.32 7.04 -14.91
CA ARG A 27 -16.86 7.09 -14.98
C ARG A 27 -16.34 8.37 -14.37
N LEU A 28 -15.17 8.29 -13.75
CA LEU A 28 -14.47 9.45 -13.20
C LEU A 28 -14.12 10.49 -14.28
N PHE A 29 -13.77 10.04 -15.50
CA PHE A 29 -13.57 10.90 -16.66
C PHE A 29 -14.42 10.41 -17.82
N ALA A 30 -14.80 11.36 -18.68
CA ALA A 30 -15.34 11.04 -19.99
C ALA A 30 -14.33 10.19 -20.78
N THR A 31 -14.85 9.36 -21.68
CA THR A 31 -14.04 8.63 -22.66
C THR A 31 -13.07 9.61 -23.33
N ASP A 32 -11.79 9.24 -23.38
CA ASP A 32 -10.68 10.01 -23.97
C ASP A 32 -10.20 11.28 -23.22
N ARG A 33 -10.58 11.45 -21.94
CA ARG A 33 -10.05 12.52 -21.07
C ARG A 33 -9.17 11.95 -19.95
N PHE A 34 -7.91 12.40 -19.87
CA PHE A 34 -6.93 11.97 -18.87
C PHE A 34 -6.26 13.19 -18.21
N PRO A 35 -6.67 13.63 -17.00
CA PRO A 35 -6.25 14.92 -16.46
C PRO A 35 -4.88 14.94 -15.77
N CYS A 36 -4.33 13.79 -15.39
CA CYS A 36 -3.00 13.71 -14.80
C CYS A 36 -1.99 13.38 -15.91
N GLU A 37 -0.96 14.21 -16.11
CA GLU A 37 0.07 13.96 -17.11
C GLU A 37 1.16 13.02 -16.59
N ARG A 38 1.42 13.03 -15.26
CA ARG A 38 2.51 12.27 -14.64
C ARG A 38 2.09 11.62 -13.33
N ILE A 39 2.62 10.43 -13.06
CA ILE A 39 2.56 9.77 -11.76
C ILE A 39 3.96 9.75 -11.16
N ASN A 40 4.06 10.17 -9.90
CA ASN A 40 5.26 10.01 -9.09
C ASN A 40 4.97 9.02 -7.96
N MET A 41 5.50 7.81 -8.07
CA MET A 41 5.41 6.78 -7.02
C MET A 41 6.68 6.85 -6.20
N TYR A 42 6.54 6.90 -4.88
CA TYR A 42 7.71 6.93 -4.01
C TYR A 42 8.23 5.53 -3.69
N SER A 43 7.37 4.51 -3.71
CA SER A 43 7.78 3.11 -3.56
C SER A 43 8.68 2.67 -4.70
N THR A 44 9.84 2.10 -4.36
CA THR A 44 10.71 1.38 -5.30
C THR A 44 10.92 -0.07 -4.88
N ILE A 45 10.80 -1.00 -5.83
CA ILE A 45 11.12 -2.42 -5.61
C ILE A 45 12.63 -2.64 -5.49
N ASP A 46 13.46 -1.69 -5.96
CA ASP A 46 14.92 -1.82 -5.95
C ASP A 46 15.45 -2.06 -4.53
N PHE A 47 14.80 -1.47 -3.52
CA PHE A 47 15.15 -1.74 -2.12
C PHE A 47 14.91 -3.18 -1.70
N LEU A 48 13.90 -3.88 -2.24
CA LEU A 48 13.74 -5.33 -2.00
C LEU A 48 14.88 -6.13 -2.63
N LEU A 49 15.38 -5.71 -3.80
CA LEU A 49 16.55 -6.33 -4.42
C LEU A 49 17.80 -6.13 -3.55
N CYS A 50 18.03 -4.90 -3.08
CA CYS A 50 19.13 -4.60 -2.17
C CYS A 50 19.05 -5.39 -0.86
N VAL A 51 17.87 -5.53 -0.26
CA VAL A 51 17.68 -6.34 0.95
C VAL A 51 17.98 -7.81 0.69
N ARG A 52 17.52 -8.36 -0.44
CA ARG A 52 17.82 -9.74 -0.83
C ARG A 52 19.32 -9.95 -0.99
N ASP A 53 20.01 -9.01 -1.62
CA ASP A 53 21.45 -9.11 -1.83
C ASP A 53 22.22 -8.96 -0.51
N ALA A 54 21.79 -8.06 0.37
CA ALA A 54 22.41 -7.81 1.67
C ALA A 54 22.30 -9.00 2.65
N LEU A 55 21.21 -9.77 2.58
CA LEU A 55 20.95 -10.93 3.44
C LEU A 55 21.19 -12.27 2.71
N ASN A 56 21.75 -12.25 1.50
CA ASN A 56 21.86 -13.46 0.68
C ASN A 56 22.63 -14.57 1.41
N GLY A 57 22.03 -15.76 1.48
CA GLY A 57 22.62 -16.93 2.13
C GLY A 57 22.64 -16.93 3.66
N THR A 58 21.97 -15.98 4.32
CA THR A 58 21.92 -15.92 5.80
C THR A 58 20.61 -16.48 6.39
N GLU A 59 20.61 -16.80 7.68
CA GLU A 59 19.40 -17.24 8.40
C GLU A 59 18.37 -16.11 8.52
N GLU A 60 18.81 -14.86 8.54
CA GLU A 60 17.95 -13.68 8.53
C GLU A 60 17.11 -13.61 7.25
N MET A 61 17.68 -13.98 6.09
CA MET A 61 16.91 -14.08 4.85
C MET A 61 15.89 -15.22 4.92
N ALA A 62 16.27 -16.38 5.46
CA ALA A 62 15.33 -17.48 5.65
C ALA A 62 14.17 -17.09 6.60
N MET A 63 14.47 -16.36 7.68
CA MET A 63 13.48 -15.79 8.59
C MET A 63 12.56 -14.80 7.87
N LEU A 64 13.11 -13.89 7.07
CA LEU A 64 12.35 -12.91 6.31
C LEU A 64 11.42 -13.58 5.29
N LEU A 65 11.89 -14.59 4.58
CA LEU A 65 11.09 -15.35 3.60
C LEU A 65 9.97 -16.17 4.24
N ARG A 66 10.11 -16.56 5.52
CA ARG A 66 9.06 -17.23 6.32
C ARG A 66 8.13 -16.24 7.03
N SER A 67 8.44 -14.95 7.01
CA SER A 67 7.63 -13.90 7.64
C SER A 67 6.52 -13.37 6.72
N CYS A 68 5.74 -12.41 7.21
CA CYS A 68 4.75 -11.67 6.42
C CYS A 68 5.33 -10.97 5.17
N PHE A 69 6.62 -10.66 5.15
CA PHE A 69 7.28 -10.02 4.01
C PHE A 69 7.70 -11.01 2.91
N GLY A 70 7.60 -12.33 3.15
CA GLY A 70 8.12 -13.34 2.22
C GLY A 70 7.52 -13.27 0.82
N THR A 71 6.23 -12.94 0.70
CA THR A 71 5.54 -12.78 -0.58
C THR A 71 6.10 -11.63 -1.41
N LEU A 72 6.61 -10.57 -0.77
CA LEU A 72 7.19 -9.41 -1.48
C LEU A 72 8.40 -9.79 -2.36
N PHE A 73 9.13 -10.83 -1.97
CA PHE A 73 10.30 -11.33 -2.70
C PHE A 73 9.96 -12.30 -3.83
N ARG A 74 8.69 -12.68 -3.99
CA ARG A 74 8.22 -13.60 -5.04
C ARG A 74 7.66 -12.88 -6.26
N PHE A 75 7.49 -11.56 -6.19
CA PHE A 75 6.95 -10.79 -7.31
C PHE A 75 7.88 -10.87 -8.53
N PRO A 76 7.33 -10.96 -9.76
CA PRO A 76 8.12 -10.96 -10.97
C PRO A 76 8.65 -9.55 -11.26
N VAL A 77 9.73 -9.15 -10.59
CA VAL A 77 10.30 -7.78 -10.60
C VAL A 77 10.57 -7.25 -12.02
N ARG A 78 10.86 -8.12 -12.99
CA ARG A 78 11.09 -7.73 -14.40
C ARG A 78 9.82 -7.37 -15.19
N ARG A 79 8.61 -7.63 -14.67
CA ARG A 79 7.34 -7.40 -15.38
C ARG A 79 6.58 -6.15 -14.91
N VAL A 80 7.19 -5.36 -14.03
CA VAL A 80 6.49 -4.26 -13.38
C VAL A 80 6.63 -2.96 -14.18
N LEU A 81 5.75 -2.76 -15.16
CA LEU A 81 5.63 -1.51 -15.94
C LEU A 81 4.90 -0.39 -15.13
N MET A 82 5.36 -0.19 -13.90
CA MET A 82 4.69 0.50 -12.78
C MET A 82 3.86 1.72 -13.20
N GLY A 83 4.54 2.75 -13.73
CA GLY A 83 3.95 4.08 -13.80
C GLY A 83 2.82 4.21 -14.80
N LYS A 84 2.99 3.65 -16.01
CA LYS A 84 2.01 3.78 -17.10
C LYS A 84 0.79 2.88 -16.88
N VAL A 85 1.00 1.68 -16.35
CA VAL A 85 -0.10 0.73 -16.08
C VAL A 85 -0.96 1.24 -14.93
N ILE A 86 -0.34 1.65 -13.81
CA ILE A 86 -1.05 2.25 -12.67
C ILE A 86 -1.76 3.54 -13.10
N HIS A 87 -1.11 4.40 -13.89
CA HIS A 87 -1.77 5.60 -14.44
C HIS A 87 -2.97 5.28 -15.30
N GLY A 88 -2.84 4.31 -16.19
CA GLY A 88 -3.94 3.85 -17.04
C GLY A 88 -5.13 3.31 -16.24
N MET A 89 -4.89 2.62 -15.12
CA MET A 89 -5.95 2.14 -14.23
C MET A 89 -6.59 3.27 -13.42
N LEU A 90 -5.79 4.18 -12.87
CA LEU A 90 -6.28 5.28 -12.06
C LEU A 90 -7.04 6.34 -12.88
N THR A 91 -6.73 6.46 -14.16
CA THR A 91 -7.51 7.33 -15.04
C THR A 91 -8.76 6.66 -15.59
N ARG A 92 -8.86 5.34 -15.54
CA ARG A 92 -10.04 4.61 -16.03
C ARG A 92 -10.83 4.03 -14.85
N GLN A 93 -11.25 4.86 -13.90
CA GLN A 93 -12.00 4.42 -12.73
C GLN A 93 -13.51 4.65 -12.87
N VAL A 94 -14.29 3.72 -12.33
CA VAL A 94 -15.72 3.91 -12.03
C VAL A 94 -15.85 4.65 -10.70
N LEU A 95 -16.79 5.58 -10.62
CA LEU A 95 -17.05 6.34 -9.40
C LEU A 95 -17.64 5.43 -8.31
N THR A 96 -17.10 5.58 -7.10
CA THR A 96 -17.62 4.90 -5.90
C THR A 96 -17.73 5.87 -4.74
N LYS A 97 -18.84 5.77 -3.98
CA LYS A 97 -19.05 6.54 -2.75
C LYS A 97 -18.27 5.96 -1.57
N LYS A 98 -17.80 4.70 -1.67
CA LYS A 98 -17.11 4.02 -0.57
C LYS A 98 -15.69 4.52 -0.43
N LYS A 99 -15.32 4.99 0.77
CA LYS A 99 -14.03 5.66 1.03
C LYS A 99 -12.81 4.80 0.72
N TYR A 100 -12.86 3.50 1.06
CA TYR A 100 -11.73 2.57 0.97
C TYR A 100 -11.83 1.56 -0.17
N GLU A 101 -12.51 1.93 -1.26
CA GLU A 101 -12.56 1.12 -2.48
C GLU A 101 -12.20 1.99 -3.70
N LEU A 102 -11.55 1.38 -4.69
CA LEU A 102 -11.42 1.87 -6.07
C LEU A 102 -12.00 0.84 -7.03
N TRP A 103 -12.45 1.32 -8.18
CA TRP A 103 -12.96 0.49 -9.26
C TRP A 103 -12.27 0.83 -10.59
N PRO A 104 -10.95 0.59 -10.73
CA PRO A 104 -10.24 0.72 -11.99
C PRO A 104 -10.80 -0.22 -13.06
N VAL A 105 -10.67 0.18 -14.32
CA VAL A 105 -11.01 -0.60 -15.51
C VAL A 105 -9.73 -0.98 -16.23
N PHE A 106 -9.53 -2.29 -16.41
CA PHE A 106 -8.35 -2.84 -17.05
C PHE A 106 -8.74 -3.98 -18.00
N GLY A 107 -8.21 -3.97 -19.22
CA GLY A 107 -8.64 -4.91 -20.27
C GLY A 107 -10.15 -4.82 -20.59
N GLY A 108 -10.79 -3.67 -20.36
CA GLY A 108 -12.24 -3.48 -20.53
C GLY A 108 -13.09 -3.89 -19.33
N ASN A 109 -12.51 -4.58 -18.34
CA ASN A 109 -13.22 -5.08 -17.17
C ASN A 109 -12.96 -4.21 -15.93
N PRO A 110 -14.00 -3.68 -15.27
CA PRO A 110 -13.84 -3.07 -13.95
C PRO A 110 -13.50 -4.15 -12.91
N PHE A 111 -12.61 -3.83 -11.98
CA PHE A 111 -12.34 -4.68 -10.83
C PHE A 111 -12.29 -3.89 -9.53
N ARG A 112 -12.57 -4.57 -8.41
CA ARG A 112 -12.50 -3.95 -7.09
C ARG A 112 -11.07 -3.95 -6.59
N PHE A 113 -10.63 -2.81 -6.06
CA PHE A 113 -9.40 -2.70 -5.27
C PHE A 113 -9.75 -2.16 -3.89
N SER A 114 -9.67 -3.03 -2.88
CA SER A 114 -9.90 -2.72 -1.47
C SER A 114 -8.80 -3.32 -0.59
N LEU A 115 -8.94 -3.19 0.74
CA LEU A 115 -8.01 -3.80 1.69
C LEU A 115 -7.93 -5.33 1.54
N VAL A 116 -9.03 -5.97 1.12
CA VAL A 116 -9.11 -7.42 0.92
C VAL A 116 -8.18 -7.83 -0.22
N GLU A 117 -8.38 -7.30 -1.43
CA GLU A 117 -7.53 -7.64 -2.57
C GLU A 117 -6.07 -7.21 -2.34
N PHE A 118 -5.84 -6.11 -1.64
CA PHE A 118 -4.50 -5.69 -1.25
C PHE A 118 -3.82 -6.74 -0.36
N GLY A 119 -4.51 -7.23 0.66
CA GLY A 119 -3.99 -8.27 1.56
C GLY A 119 -3.71 -9.58 0.83
N GLU A 120 -4.62 -10.01 -0.04
CA GLU A 120 -4.48 -11.25 -0.82
C GLU A 120 -3.24 -11.25 -1.70
N VAL A 121 -2.99 -10.18 -2.47
CA VAL A 121 -1.84 -10.15 -3.41
C VAL A 121 -0.50 -9.86 -2.72
N THR A 122 -0.52 -9.17 -1.58
CA THR A 122 0.71 -8.83 -0.85
C THR A 122 1.10 -9.85 0.21
N GLY A 123 0.13 -10.62 0.73
CA GLY A 123 0.32 -11.51 1.88
C GLY A 123 0.59 -10.79 3.20
N LEU A 124 0.41 -9.46 3.26
CA LEU A 124 0.67 -8.66 4.44
C LEU A 124 -0.52 -8.70 5.43
N PRO A 125 -0.27 -8.68 6.75
CA PRO A 125 -1.32 -8.58 7.76
C PRO A 125 -2.18 -7.32 7.59
N CYS A 126 -3.49 -7.50 7.60
CA CYS A 126 -4.50 -6.47 7.33
C CYS A 126 -5.59 -6.39 8.41
N ASP A 127 -5.39 -7.01 9.57
CA ASP A 127 -6.33 -6.94 10.70
C ASP A 127 -6.42 -5.53 11.29
N GLU A 128 -7.35 -5.31 12.20
CA GLU A 128 -7.49 -4.03 12.90
C GLU A 128 -6.24 -3.71 13.73
N PHE A 129 -5.95 -2.42 13.86
CA PHE A 129 -4.88 -1.99 14.76
C PHE A 129 -5.32 -2.12 16.21
N GLU A 130 -4.35 -2.24 17.11
CA GLU A 130 -4.59 -2.11 18.54
C GLU A 130 -5.25 -0.76 18.89
N GLU A 131 -6.03 -0.75 19.96
CA GLU A 131 -6.75 0.44 20.41
C GLU A 131 -5.77 1.60 20.69
N GLY A 132 -6.10 2.79 20.19
CA GLY A 132 -5.26 3.98 20.30
C GLY A 132 -4.19 4.15 19.22
N TYR A 133 -3.99 3.15 18.34
CA TYR A 133 -3.09 3.32 17.20
C TYR A 133 -3.68 4.28 16.15
N SER A 134 -2.85 5.21 15.67
CA SER A 134 -3.16 6.05 14.52
C SER A 134 -2.02 5.99 13.52
N ILE A 135 -2.38 5.86 12.24
CA ILE A 135 -1.43 5.94 11.12
C ILE A 135 -0.79 7.32 11.07
N ASP A 136 -1.57 8.36 11.36
CA ASP A 136 -1.14 9.75 11.25
C ASP A 136 -0.42 10.24 12.53
N TYR A 137 -0.24 9.35 13.52
CA TYR A 137 0.53 9.65 14.73
C TYR A 137 2.03 9.54 14.45
N GLU A 138 2.74 10.62 14.76
CA GLU A 138 4.19 10.71 14.76
C GLU A 138 4.72 10.60 16.19
N LEU A 139 5.77 9.80 16.39
CA LEU A 139 6.39 9.67 17.70
C LEU A 139 7.15 10.95 18.06
N PRO A 140 6.99 11.53 19.27
CA PRO A 140 7.69 12.75 19.66
C PRO A 140 9.21 12.64 19.55
N ALA A 141 9.85 13.70 19.04
CA ALA A 141 11.28 13.78 18.84
C ALA A 141 12.06 14.05 20.15
N THR A 142 11.93 13.17 21.14
CA THR A 142 12.65 13.25 22.42
C THR A 142 13.92 12.40 22.40
N GLU A 143 14.87 12.71 23.28
CA GLU A 143 16.14 11.97 23.38
C GLU A 143 15.90 10.48 23.74
N GLU A 144 14.88 10.17 24.54
CA GLU A 144 14.53 8.78 24.87
C GLU A 144 14.06 8.00 23.63
N ASN A 145 13.31 8.65 22.74
CA ASN A 145 12.82 8.03 21.51
C ASN A 145 13.95 7.87 20.47
N TYR A 146 14.91 8.79 20.45
CA TYR A 146 16.09 8.72 19.58
C TYR A 146 17.20 7.81 20.13
N ALA A 147 17.22 7.47 21.42
CA ALA A 147 18.24 6.60 22.00
C ALA A 147 18.41 5.27 21.22
N TYR A 148 17.31 4.72 20.71
CA TYR A 148 17.39 3.52 19.87
C TYR A 148 17.75 3.78 18.42
N TRP A 149 17.29 4.91 17.87
CA TRP A 149 17.71 5.37 16.55
C TRP A 149 19.24 5.48 16.48
N GLU A 150 19.84 6.17 17.45
CA GLU A 150 21.29 6.40 17.49
C GLU A 150 22.08 5.09 17.62
N ARG A 151 21.55 4.13 18.40
CA ARG A 151 22.14 2.79 18.51
C ARG A 151 22.05 1.99 17.21
N LEU A 152 20.97 2.12 16.45
CA LEU A 152 20.69 1.30 15.28
C LEU A 152 21.27 1.90 13.99
N ILE A 153 20.97 3.17 13.73
CA ILE A 153 21.30 3.91 12.52
C ILE A 153 22.57 4.73 12.74
N GLY A 154 22.66 5.46 13.85
CA GLY A 154 23.77 6.35 14.16
C GLY A 154 23.30 7.76 14.53
N PRO A 155 24.24 8.69 14.79
CA PRO A 155 23.90 10.04 15.26
C PRO A 155 23.18 10.90 14.22
N ASP A 156 23.21 10.51 12.94
CA ASP A 156 22.52 11.22 11.88
C ASP A 156 21.00 10.98 11.96
N ARG A 157 20.27 12.00 12.39
CA ARG A 157 18.79 12.01 12.46
C ARG A 157 18.14 12.28 11.10
N ASP A 158 18.92 12.71 10.10
CA ASP A 158 18.47 12.98 8.74
C ASP A 158 18.75 11.84 7.75
N ALA A 159 19.30 10.73 8.23
CA ALA A 159 19.61 9.55 7.46
C ALA A 159 18.42 9.11 6.58
N THR A 160 18.73 8.72 5.34
CA THR A 160 17.75 8.29 4.35
C THR A 160 17.71 6.76 4.26
N ILE A 161 16.66 6.22 3.64
CA ILE A 161 16.61 4.78 3.34
C ILE A 161 17.75 4.37 2.40
N ALA A 162 18.20 5.25 1.52
CA ALA A 162 19.38 4.99 0.67
C ALA A 162 20.66 4.86 1.52
N ASP A 163 20.82 5.65 2.58
CA ASP A 163 21.96 5.54 3.50
C ASP A 163 21.92 4.22 4.27
N LEU A 164 20.73 3.79 4.70
CA LEU A 164 20.54 2.48 5.34
C LEU A 164 20.89 1.34 4.38
N VAL A 165 20.50 1.44 3.10
CA VAL A 165 20.87 0.48 2.05
C VAL A 165 22.40 0.43 1.87
N ALA A 166 23.05 1.58 1.77
CA ALA A 166 24.50 1.67 1.68
C ALA A 166 25.18 1.03 2.90
N MET A 167 24.62 1.22 4.09
CA MET A 167 25.13 0.64 5.33
C MET A 167 25.06 -0.89 5.34
N VAL A 168 23.92 -1.49 4.98
CA VAL A 168 23.76 -2.96 5.00
C VAL A 168 24.52 -3.66 3.87
N LEU A 169 24.77 -2.97 2.75
CA LEU A 169 25.57 -3.50 1.65
C LEU A 169 27.08 -3.31 1.87
N GLY A 170 27.48 -2.21 2.51
CA GLY A 170 28.89 -1.84 2.72
C GLY A 170 29.54 -2.48 3.94
N ASP A 171 28.79 -2.69 5.04
CA ASP A 171 29.33 -3.28 6.27
C ASP A 171 29.11 -4.80 6.32
N THR A 172 30.14 -5.54 5.90
CA THR A 172 30.16 -7.01 5.96
C THR A 172 30.35 -7.56 7.37
N GLY A 173 30.87 -6.76 8.31
CA GLY A 173 31.07 -7.13 9.72
C GLY A 173 29.87 -6.83 10.61
N MET A 174 28.79 -6.29 10.05
CA MET A 174 27.60 -5.90 10.80
C MET A 174 26.98 -7.10 11.53
N PRO A 175 26.65 -6.97 12.83
CA PRO A 175 25.94 -8.01 13.56
C PRO A 175 24.61 -8.35 12.87
N ALA A 176 24.34 -9.63 12.67
CA ALA A 176 23.20 -10.10 11.89
C ALA A 176 21.84 -9.57 12.41
N SER A 177 21.72 -9.47 13.74
CA SER A 177 20.57 -8.87 14.45
C SER A 177 20.37 -7.38 14.12
N ARG A 178 21.45 -6.61 13.93
CA ARG A 178 21.39 -5.20 13.50
C ARG A 178 21.01 -5.11 12.03
N LYS A 179 21.67 -5.93 11.19
CA LYS A 179 21.46 -5.99 9.75
C LYS A 179 20.00 -6.29 9.40
N LEU A 180 19.41 -7.31 10.03
CA LEU A 180 18.00 -7.64 9.86
C LEU A 180 17.07 -6.47 10.17
N ARG A 181 17.30 -5.74 11.27
CA ARG A 181 16.44 -4.60 11.65
C ARG A 181 16.50 -3.44 10.67
N LEU A 182 17.69 -3.14 10.15
CA LEU A 182 17.86 -2.15 9.09
C LEU A 182 17.13 -2.59 7.82
N CYS A 183 17.24 -3.86 7.43
CA CYS A 183 16.51 -4.43 6.30
C CYS A 183 14.98 -4.35 6.49
N LEU A 184 14.47 -4.61 7.70
CA LEU A 184 13.04 -4.49 8.01
C LEU A 184 12.54 -3.03 7.88
N ILE A 185 13.34 -2.06 8.33
CA ILE A 185 13.06 -0.63 8.14
C ILE A 185 13.06 -0.28 6.65
N ILE A 186 14.06 -0.74 5.89
CA ILE A 186 14.15 -0.51 4.43
C ILE A 186 12.89 -1.02 3.71
N ILE A 187 12.40 -2.21 4.07
CA ILE A 187 11.17 -2.77 3.51
C ILE A 187 9.98 -1.87 3.84
N VAL A 188 9.80 -1.50 5.12
CA VAL A 188 8.62 -0.74 5.54
C VAL A 188 8.67 0.69 4.99
N ASP A 189 9.70 1.47 5.32
CA ASP A 189 9.75 2.90 5.00
C ASP A 189 10.16 3.17 3.55
N GLY A 190 10.92 2.27 2.94
CA GLY A 190 11.33 2.39 1.54
C GLY A 190 10.29 1.87 0.55
N VAL A 191 9.59 0.78 0.89
CA VAL A 191 8.74 0.05 -0.07
C VAL A 191 7.26 0.15 0.28
N LEU A 192 6.90 -0.16 1.53
CA LEU A 192 5.49 -0.31 1.90
C LEU A 192 4.81 1.01 2.27
N VAL A 193 5.51 1.89 2.97
CA VAL A 193 4.97 3.12 3.56
C VAL A 193 5.82 4.36 3.21
N PRO A 194 6.29 4.53 1.96
CA PRO A 194 7.03 5.74 1.60
C PRO A 194 6.08 6.94 1.59
N THR A 195 6.40 7.95 2.40
CA THR A 195 5.61 9.20 2.54
C THR A 195 6.25 10.39 1.80
N SER A 196 7.52 10.29 1.44
CA SER A 196 8.31 11.31 0.74
C SER A 196 9.12 10.73 -0.41
N GLN A 197 9.53 11.57 -1.38
CA GLN A 197 10.34 11.14 -2.52
C GLN A 197 11.75 10.71 -2.09
N ILE A 198 12.35 11.46 -1.15
CA ILE A 198 13.54 11.03 -0.42
C ILE A 198 13.01 10.34 0.83
N GLN A 199 12.97 9.01 0.82
CA GLN A 199 12.47 8.25 1.97
C GLN A 199 13.43 8.38 3.14
N LYS A 200 12.87 8.64 4.32
CA LYS A 200 13.59 8.61 5.59
C LYS A 200 12.95 7.56 6.50
N PRO A 201 13.74 6.87 7.35
CA PRO A 201 13.17 6.00 8.36
C PRO A 201 12.23 6.78 9.29
N SER A 202 11.09 6.20 9.63
CA SER A 202 10.20 6.80 10.63
C SER A 202 10.73 6.49 12.03
N LEU A 203 10.78 7.51 12.91
CA LEU A 203 11.14 7.32 14.31
C LEU A 203 10.23 6.28 15.00
N LYS A 204 8.94 6.27 14.61
CA LYS A 204 7.94 5.29 15.06
C LYS A 204 8.32 3.87 14.63
N HIS A 205 8.61 3.66 13.35
CA HIS A 205 8.97 2.32 12.83
C HIS A 205 10.32 1.82 13.36
N VAL A 206 11.29 2.73 13.51
CA VAL A 206 12.56 2.43 14.18
C VAL A 206 12.33 1.98 15.63
N ASN A 207 11.39 2.59 16.35
CA ASN A 207 11.06 2.15 17.70
C ASN A 207 10.28 0.82 17.72
N LEU A 208 9.41 0.57 16.73
CA LEU A 208 8.71 -0.72 16.61
C LEU A 208 9.67 -1.89 16.36
N VAL A 209 10.73 -1.70 15.56
CA VAL A 209 11.67 -2.78 15.19
C VAL A 209 12.56 -3.27 16.36
N LYS A 210 12.50 -2.58 17.52
CA LYS A 210 13.09 -3.07 18.77
C LYS A 210 12.64 -4.52 19.04
N ASN A 211 11.34 -4.77 18.88
CA ASN A 211 10.73 -6.09 19.01
C ASN A 211 10.36 -6.64 17.63
N ILE A 212 11.23 -7.50 17.09
CA ILE A 212 11.03 -8.11 15.76
C ILE A 212 9.73 -8.91 15.70
N LYS A 213 9.33 -9.62 16.76
CA LYS A 213 8.09 -10.42 16.74
C LYS A 213 6.87 -9.53 16.55
N ASN A 214 6.76 -8.47 17.34
CA ASN A 214 5.67 -7.51 17.22
C ASN A 214 5.73 -6.77 15.88
N PHE A 215 6.93 -6.43 15.41
CA PHE A 215 7.12 -5.81 14.11
C PHE A 215 6.62 -6.70 12.97
N LEU A 216 6.91 -8.00 12.99
CA LEU A 216 6.44 -8.94 11.95
C LEU A 216 4.94 -9.22 12.04
N ALA A 217 4.35 -9.14 13.23
CA ALA A 217 2.91 -9.29 13.46
C ALA A 217 2.11 -8.00 13.19
N PHE A 218 2.78 -6.87 12.99
CA PHE A 218 2.15 -5.58 12.79
C PHE A 218 1.35 -5.53 11.47
N GLN A 219 0.27 -4.73 11.46
CA GLN A 219 -0.69 -4.62 10.36
C GLN A 219 -0.18 -3.77 9.19
N TRP A 220 1.01 -4.14 8.66
CA TRP A 220 1.69 -3.42 7.58
C TRP A 220 0.85 -3.32 6.30
N GLY A 221 0.02 -4.33 6.04
CA GLY A 221 -0.87 -4.33 4.88
C GLY A 221 -1.92 -3.24 5.00
N ARG A 222 -2.54 -3.10 6.18
CA ARG A 222 -3.51 -2.04 6.47
C ARG A 222 -2.89 -0.65 6.40
N GLU A 223 -1.70 -0.47 6.97
CA GLU A 223 -1.02 0.84 6.95
C GLU A 223 -0.60 1.24 5.53
N SER A 224 0.04 0.34 4.80
CA SER A 224 0.43 0.56 3.41
C SER A 224 -0.78 0.87 2.51
N PHE A 225 -1.85 0.09 2.65
CA PHE A 225 -3.10 0.31 1.92
C PHE A 225 -3.71 1.68 2.24
N ALA A 226 -3.73 2.10 3.50
CA ALA A 226 -4.27 3.40 3.89
C ALA A 226 -3.53 4.57 3.21
N TRP A 227 -2.20 4.50 3.10
CA TRP A 227 -1.42 5.50 2.36
C TRP A 227 -1.67 5.46 0.84
N ALA A 228 -1.74 4.26 0.26
CA ALA A 228 -2.03 4.08 -1.16
C ALA A 228 -3.42 4.61 -1.54
N ILE A 229 -4.47 4.17 -0.84
CA ILE A 229 -5.85 4.52 -1.14
C ILE A 229 -6.11 6.02 -0.97
N ARG A 230 -5.52 6.66 0.05
CA ARG A 230 -5.62 8.11 0.28
C ARG A 230 -5.11 8.92 -0.90
N THR A 231 -4.07 8.43 -1.58
CA THR A 231 -3.44 9.14 -2.71
C THR A 231 -4.07 8.79 -4.05
N MET A 232 -4.41 7.53 -4.28
CA MET A 232 -5.07 7.05 -5.49
C MET A 232 -6.52 7.51 -5.65
N LYS A 233 -7.23 7.75 -4.55
CA LYS A 233 -8.62 8.20 -4.62
C LYS A 233 -8.70 9.59 -5.26
N PRO A 234 -9.49 9.75 -6.33
CA PRO A 234 -9.64 11.03 -6.99
C PRO A 234 -10.36 12.02 -6.08
N CYS A 235 -9.90 13.27 -6.07
CA CYS A 235 -10.63 14.38 -5.49
C CYS A 235 -10.48 15.62 -6.39
N PRO A 236 -11.45 16.55 -6.40
CA PRO A 236 -11.47 17.67 -7.35
C PRO A 236 -10.18 18.49 -7.39
N LYS A 237 -9.49 18.64 -6.25
CA LYS A 237 -8.19 19.34 -6.16
C LYS A 237 -7.08 18.58 -6.87
N LYS A 238 -6.99 17.25 -6.71
CA LYS A 238 -5.99 16.40 -7.37
C LYS A 238 -6.21 16.31 -8.87
N LEU A 239 -7.47 16.35 -9.32
CA LEU A 239 -7.82 16.31 -10.74
C LEU A 239 -7.33 17.54 -11.53
N ARG A 240 -6.99 18.64 -10.84
CA ARG A 240 -6.41 19.85 -11.45
C ARG A 240 -4.88 19.84 -11.47
N GLN A 241 -4.24 18.84 -10.85
CA GLN A 241 -2.79 18.75 -10.77
C GLN A 241 -2.22 18.02 -11.99
N LYS A 242 -1.12 18.55 -12.53
CA LYS A 242 -0.37 17.90 -13.62
C LYS A 242 0.29 16.58 -13.18
N THR A 243 0.62 16.46 -11.90
CA THR A 243 1.31 15.30 -11.33
C THR A 243 0.54 14.76 -10.14
N LEU A 244 0.25 13.45 -10.15
CA LEU A 244 -0.30 12.71 -9.02
C LEU A 244 0.84 12.02 -8.26
N ARG A 245 0.99 12.34 -6.99
CA ARG A 245 1.91 11.65 -6.07
C ARG A 245 1.20 10.47 -5.45
N ILE A 246 1.83 9.29 -5.49
CA ILE A 246 1.28 8.07 -4.94
C ILE A 246 2.21 7.55 -3.84
N LEU A 247 1.62 7.42 -2.65
CA LEU A 247 2.28 6.94 -1.44
C LEU A 247 1.94 5.46 -1.20
N GLY A 248 2.57 4.88 -0.19
CA GLY A 248 2.35 3.48 0.16
C GLY A 248 2.88 2.53 -0.93
N PHE A 249 2.22 1.39 -1.11
CA PHE A 249 2.64 0.35 -2.06
C PHE A 249 1.68 0.20 -3.25
N PRO A 250 1.76 1.10 -4.26
CA PRO A 250 0.82 1.11 -5.37
C PRO A 250 0.96 -0.07 -6.33
N LEU A 251 2.08 -0.80 -6.25
CA LEU A 251 2.28 -2.05 -6.98
C LEU A 251 1.14 -3.05 -6.73
N ALA A 252 0.57 -3.08 -5.54
CA ALA A 252 -0.54 -3.96 -5.23
C ALA A 252 -1.71 -3.81 -6.22
N LEU A 253 -1.97 -2.60 -6.72
CA LEU A 253 -3.01 -2.37 -7.73
C LEU A 253 -2.74 -3.13 -9.03
N GLN A 254 -1.47 -3.13 -9.48
CA GLN A 254 -1.05 -3.85 -10.67
C GLN A 254 -1.05 -5.36 -10.44
N LEU A 255 -0.68 -5.82 -9.24
CA LEU A 255 -0.72 -7.25 -8.89
C LEU A 255 -2.16 -7.78 -8.92
N VAL A 256 -3.12 -7.04 -8.33
CA VAL A 256 -4.55 -7.41 -8.41
C VAL A 256 -5.01 -7.49 -9.87
N ALA A 257 -4.63 -6.52 -10.71
CA ALA A 257 -4.99 -6.55 -12.12
C ALA A 257 -4.42 -7.78 -12.87
N PHE A 258 -3.23 -8.26 -12.48
CA PHE A 258 -2.57 -9.41 -13.10
C PHE A 258 -3.12 -10.75 -12.60
N GLU A 259 -3.55 -10.84 -11.34
CA GLU A 259 -4.27 -12.02 -10.83
C GLU A 259 -5.64 -12.17 -11.54
N LEU A 260 -6.31 -11.06 -11.85
CA LEU A 260 -7.64 -11.07 -12.47
C LEU A 260 -7.63 -11.29 -13.99
N ILE A 261 -6.48 -11.17 -14.66
CA ILE A 261 -6.35 -11.39 -16.11
C ILE A 261 -5.27 -12.45 -16.38
N PRO A 262 -5.61 -13.75 -16.32
CA PRO A 262 -4.65 -14.85 -16.44
C PRO A 262 -3.84 -14.84 -17.75
N HIS A 263 -4.40 -14.29 -18.84
CA HIS A 263 -3.77 -14.27 -20.16
C HIS A 263 -2.53 -13.39 -20.28
N MET A 264 -2.20 -12.58 -19.27
CA MET A 264 -0.98 -11.75 -19.25
C MET A 264 0.18 -12.35 -18.45
N GLN A 265 0.02 -13.59 -17.96
CA GLN A 265 1.10 -14.33 -17.29
C GLN A 265 2.02 -15.08 -18.27
N GLY A 266 1.68 -15.07 -19.57
CA GLY A 266 2.44 -15.71 -20.66
C GLY A 266 3.78 -15.08 -20.97
#